data_AF-A0A1I1HQT6-F1
#
_entry.id   AF-A0A1I1HQT6-F1
#
_cell.length_a   1.000
_cell.length_b   1.000
_cell.length_c   1.000
_cell.angle_alpha   90.00
_cell.angle_beta   90.00
_cell.angle_gamma   90.00
#
_symmetry.space_group_name_H-M   'P 1'
#
loop_
_entity.id
_entity.type
_entity.pdbx_description
1 polymer ?
#
loop_
_entity_poly.entity_id
_entity_poly.type
_entity_poly.pdbx_seq_one_letter_code
_entity_poly.pdbx_strand_id
1 'polypeptide(L)'
;MKILLFPICFSFLSGCANYSAQTPNYDARFGDAVRQARLQMTINPEASNNSDQAIGMDGKSAKETMIRYQDTFKTPPPTVNIINIGGAIGGK
;
A
#
# COMPACT_ATOMS: atom_id res chain seq x y z
N MET A 1 -27.94 -55.45 -30.49
CA MET A 1 -27.82 -54.59 -29.29
C MET A 1 -26.38 -54.24 -28.88
N LYS A 2 -25.36 -54.45 -29.73
CA LYS A 2 -23.94 -54.19 -29.40
C LYS A 2 -23.36 -52.92 -30.08
N ILE A 3 -24.13 -52.28 -30.98
CA ILE A 3 -23.66 -51.23 -31.90
C ILE A 3 -23.98 -49.82 -31.37
N LEU A 4 -24.88 -49.70 -30.39
CA LEU A 4 -25.34 -48.43 -29.82
C LEU A 4 -24.52 -47.94 -28.61
N LEU A 5 -23.51 -48.70 -28.18
CA LEU A 5 -22.65 -48.35 -27.03
C LEU A 5 -21.40 -47.54 -27.45
N PHE A 6 -21.07 -47.52 -28.74
CA PHE A 6 -19.92 -46.78 -29.28
C PHE A 6 -20.10 -45.24 -29.40
N PRO A 7 -21.28 -44.67 -29.77
CA PRO A 7 -21.41 -43.22 -29.97
C PRO A 7 -21.56 -42.44 -28.66
N ILE A 8 -21.96 -43.10 -27.57
CA ILE A 8 -22.12 -42.48 -26.25
C ILE A 8 -20.74 -42.16 -25.65
N CYS A 9 -19.75 -43.02 -25.87
CA CYS A 9 -18.37 -42.82 -25.38
C CYS A 9 -17.66 -41.67 -26.12
N PHE A 10 -17.95 -41.48 -27.41
CA PHE A 10 -17.34 -40.41 -28.21
C PHE A 10 -17.86 -39.00 -27.86
N SER A 11 -19.09 -38.93 -27.32
CA SER A 11 -19.73 -37.66 -26.93
C SER A 11 -19.11 -37.03 -25.67
N PHE A 12 -18.46 -37.83 -24.83
CA PHE A 12 -17.76 -37.33 -23.64
C PHE A 12 -16.40 -36.69 -23.95
N LEU A 13 -15.80 -36.99 -25.10
CA LEU A 13 -14.47 -36.48 -25.45
C LEU A 13 -14.50 -35.13 -26.19
N SER A 14 -15.65 -34.74 -26.75
CA SER A 14 -15.83 -33.43 -27.42
C SER A 14 -15.90 -32.24 -26.45
N GLY A 15 -16.00 -32.46 -25.13
CA GLY A 15 -15.88 -31.38 -24.14
C GLY A 15 -14.46 -30.81 -24.04
N CYS A 16 -13.44 -31.64 -24.24
CA CYS A 16 -12.03 -31.22 -24.11
C CYS A 16 -11.46 -30.58 -25.39
N ALA A 17 -11.99 -30.94 -26.56
CA ALA A 17 -11.53 -30.39 -27.85
C ALA A 17 -12.04 -28.96 -28.15
N ASN A 18 -13.04 -28.48 -27.39
CA ASN A 18 -13.52 -27.09 -27.48
C ASN A 18 -12.68 -26.12 -26.65
N TYR A 19 -11.76 -26.60 -25.80
CA TYR A 19 -10.90 -25.75 -24.98
C TYR A 19 -9.65 -25.25 -25.73
N SER A 20 -9.24 -25.95 -26.81
CA SER A 20 -8.13 -25.56 -27.68
C SER A 20 -8.54 -24.61 -28.80
N ALA A 21 -9.83 -24.44 -29.04
CA ALA A 21 -10.37 -23.46 -29.98
C ALA A 21 -10.38 -22.06 -29.32
N GLN A 22 -9.18 -21.52 -29.13
CA GLN A 22 -8.94 -20.12 -28.78
C GLN A 22 -9.53 -19.75 -27.40
N THR A 23 -8.66 -19.45 -26.44
CA THR A 23 -9.03 -18.65 -25.27
C THR A 23 -8.69 -17.17 -25.55
N PRO A 24 -9.19 -16.53 -26.63
CA PRO A 24 -8.71 -15.22 -27.05
C PRO A 24 -8.97 -14.17 -25.98
N ASN A 25 -10.04 -14.33 -25.21
CA ASN A 25 -10.40 -13.41 -24.13
C ASN A 25 -9.52 -13.56 -22.88
N TYR A 26 -8.97 -14.75 -22.61
CA TYR A 26 -8.11 -14.97 -21.45
C TYR A 26 -6.66 -14.57 -21.76
N ASP A 27 -6.16 -14.94 -22.94
CA ASP A 27 -4.80 -14.60 -23.36
C ASP A 27 -4.65 -13.09 -23.60
N ALA A 28 -5.67 -12.45 -24.20
CA ALA A 28 -5.66 -10.99 -24.41
C ALA A 28 -5.66 -10.17 -23.10
N ARG A 29 -6.18 -10.74 -22.00
CA ARG A 29 -6.31 -10.06 -20.70
C ARG A 29 -5.28 -10.51 -19.68
N PHE A 30 -4.31 -11.32 -20.11
CA PHE A 30 -3.29 -11.84 -19.22
C PHE A 30 -2.46 -10.70 -18.58
N GLY A 31 -2.51 -10.64 -17.25
CA GLY A 31 -1.82 -9.61 -16.48
C GLY A 31 -2.57 -8.29 -16.33
N ASP A 32 -3.80 -8.16 -16.82
CA ASP A 32 -4.64 -6.97 -16.58
C ASP A 32 -4.80 -6.69 -15.08
N ALA A 33 -5.07 -7.72 -14.29
CA ALA A 33 -5.23 -7.60 -12.84
C ALA A 33 -3.96 -7.05 -12.17
N VAL A 34 -2.78 -7.51 -12.60
CA VAL A 34 -1.49 -7.06 -12.07
C VAL A 34 -1.19 -5.63 -12.52
N ARG A 35 -1.49 -5.27 -13.77
CA ARG A 35 -1.34 -3.90 -14.27
C ARG A 35 -2.28 -2.93 -13.53
N GLN A 36 -3.52 -3.34 -13.28
CA GLN A 36 -4.49 -2.56 -12.49
C GLN A 36 -4.02 -2.39 -11.04
N ALA A 37 -3.60 -3.48 -10.39
CA ALA A 37 -3.04 -3.41 -9.04
C ALA A 37 -1.81 -2.49 -8.98
N ARG A 38 -0.91 -2.57 -9.98
CA ARG A 38 0.27 -1.70 -10.08
C ARG A 38 -0.14 -0.23 -10.21
N LEU A 39 -1.13 0.09 -11.04
CA LEU A 39 -1.64 1.45 -11.18
C LEU A 39 -2.23 1.97 -9.85
N GLN A 40 -2.96 1.12 -9.12
CA GLN A 40 -3.52 1.47 -7.80
C GLN A 40 -2.45 1.64 -6.72
N MET A 41 -1.32 0.91 -6.82
CA MET A 41 -0.19 1.02 -5.90
C MET A 41 0.78 2.16 -6.25
N THR A 42 0.61 2.81 -7.40
CA THR A 42 1.48 3.92 -7.82
C THR A 42 1.06 5.19 -7.09
N ILE A 43 1.87 5.65 -6.14
CA ILE A 43 1.59 6.82 -5.28
C ILE A 43 1.45 8.12 -6.08
N ASN A 44 2.30 8.32 -7.10
CA ASN A 44 2.24 9.49 -7.96
C ASN A 44 2.61 9.12 -9.41
N PRO A 45 1.63 8.93 -10.32
CA PRO A 45 1.89 8.59 -11.71
C PRO A 45 2.55 9.74 -12.49
N GLU A 46 2.35 10.99 -12.07
CA GLU A 46 2.90 12.20 -12.73
C GLU A 46 4.22 12.67 -12.11
N ALA A 47 4.90 11.81 -11.34
CA ALA A 47 6.14 12.16 -10.65
C ALA A 47 7.27 12.60 -11.60
N SER A 48 7.24 12.23 -12.87
CA SER A 48 8.24 12.68 -13.85
C SER A 48 8.05 14.15 -14.26
N ASN A 49 6.86 14.72 -14.10
CA ASN A 49 6.51 16.06 -14.58
C ASN A 49 6.77 17.15 -13.54
N ASN A 50 7.13 16.79 -12.32
CA ASN A 50 7.47 17.73 -11.25
C ASN A 50 8.92 17.51 -10.79
N SER A 51 9.80 18.45 -11.14
CA SER A 51 11.23 18.45 -10.79
C SER A 51 11.51 18.82 -9.33
N ASP A 52 10.55 19.39 -8.62
CA ASP A 52 10.69 19.84 -7.22
C ASP A 52 9.70 19.10 -6.32
N GLN A 53 9.92 17.79 -6.15
CA GLN A 53 9.13 16.98 -5.23
C GLN A 53 9.75 16.98 -3.82
N ALA A 54 9.69 18.13 -3.15
CA ALA A 54 9.77 18.15 -1.69
C ALA A 54 8.39 17.80 -1.11
N ILE A 55 8.03 16.50 -1.12
CA ILE A 55 6.76 16.00 -0.56
C ILE A 55 6.77 16.07 1.00
N GLY A 56 7.88 16.49 1.61
CA GLY A 56 8.08 16.55 3.06
C GLY A 56 8.96 17.71 3.51
N MET A 57 9.82 17.46 4.50
CA MET A 57 10.73 18.48 5.04
C MET A 57 11.87 18.80 4.07
N ASP A 58 12.20 20.09 3.94
CA ASP A 58 13.41 20.51 3.23
C ASP A 58 14.69 20.10 4.00
N GLY A 59 15.82 20.03 3.30
CA GLY A 59 17.07 19.57 3.92
C GLY A 59 17.54 20.44 5.10
N LYS A 60 17.22 21.73 5.10
CA LYS A 60 17.62 22.65 6.19
C LYS A 60 16.75 22.45 7.42
N SER A 61 15.44 22.29 7.26
CA SER A 61 14.53 21.96 8.36
C SER A 61 14.78 20.56 8.91
N ALA A 62 15.13 19.59 8.06
CA ALA A 62 15.55 18.24 8.49
C ALA A 62 16.76 18.28 9.43
N LYS A 63 17.81 19.02 9.01
CA LYS A 63 19.02 19.21 9.81
C LYS A 63 18.69 19.85 11.16
N GLU A 64 17.92 20.93 11.15
CA GLU A 64 17.57 21.67 12.37
C GLU A 64 16.72 20.82 13.33
N THR A 65 15.81 20.00 12.80
CA THR A 65 15.00 19.07 13.59
C THR A 65 15.88 18.07 14.33
N MET A 66 16.87 17.49 13.65
CA MET A 66 17.81 16.55 14.27
C MET A 66 18.69 17.22 15.33
N ILE A 67 19.11 18.46 15.13
CA ILE A 67 19.86 19.24 16.12
C ILE A 67 19.02 19.46 17.38
N ARG A 68 17.79 19.97 17.23
CA ARG A 68 16.91 20.20 18.38
C ARG A 68 16.59 18.93 19.14
N TYR A 69 16.35 17.82 18.43
CA TYR A 69 16.16 16.52 19.05
C TYR A 69 17.38 16.14 19.90
N GLN A 70 18.60 16.27 19.37
CA GLN A 70 19.81 16.00 20.14
C GLN A 70 19.93 16.92 21.37
N ASP A 71 19.61 18.20 21.21
CA ASP A 71 19.74 19.19 22.28
C ASP A 71 18.77 18.93 23.44
N THR A 72 17.58 18.37 23.18
CA THR A 72 16.65 17.96 24.26
C THR A 72 17.23 16.92 25.22
N PHE A 73 18.24 16.16 24.81
CA PHE A 73 18.94 15.21 25.69
C PHE A 73 20.10 15.86 26.46
N LYS A 74 20.60 17.01 26.00
CA LYS A 74 21.68 17.75 26.67
C LYS A 74 21.15 18.70 27.73
N THR A 75 19.97 19.30 27.47
CA THR A 75 19.32 20.21 28.39
C THR A 75 18.01 19.58 28.87
N PRO A 76 17.97 19.03 30.10
CA PRO A 76 16.71 18.61 30.69
C PRO A 76 15.71 19.77 30.60
N PRO A 77 14.49 19.55 30.07
CA PRO A 77 13.51 20.61 29.98
C PRO A 77 13.30 21.18 31.39
N PRO A 78 13.26 22.52 31.54
CA PRO A 78 13.10 23.13 32.85
C PRO A 78 11.83 22.58 33.49
N THR A 79 11.92 22.26 34.79
CA THR A 79 10.77 21.81 35.56
C THR A 79 9.68 22.87 35.42
N VAL A 80 8.55 22.49 34.81
CA VAL A 80 7.37 23.34 34.77
C VAL A 80 6.95 23.61 36.20
N ASN A 81 7.16 24.84 36.66
CA ASN A 81 6.72 25.25 37.99
C ASN A 81 5.19 25.29 37.98
N ILE A 82 4.56 24.25 38.53
CA ILE A 82 3.13 24.29 38.82
C ILE A 82 2.94 25.36 39.88
N ILE A 83 2.38 26.50 39.50
CA ILE A 83 2.06 27.56 40.46
C ILE A 83 0.86 27.05 41.26
N ASN A 84 1.14 26.50 42.45
CA ASN A 84 0.12 26.05 43.38
C ASN A 84 -0.51 27.28 44.08
N ILE A 85 -1.28 28.08 43.34
CA ILE A 85 -2.13 29.13 43.91
C ILE A 85 -3.30 28.42 44.61
N GLY A 86 -3.06 28.06 45.86
CA GLY A 86 -3.95 27.33 46.74
C GLY A 86 -3.30 27.24 48.12
N GLY A 87 -3.12 28.40 48.75
CA GLY A 87 -2.46 28.54 50.04
C GLY A 87 -3.17 27.74 51.15
N ALA A 88 -2.37 27.30 52.13
CA ALA A 88 -2.74 27.14 53.53
C ALA A 88 -4.23 26.86 53.84
N ILE A 89 -4.76 25.73 53.39
CA ILE A 89 -5.98 25.12 53.93
C ILE A 89 -5.60 23.75 54.46
N GLY A 90 -5.08 23.75 55.69
CA GLY A 90 -4.64 22.53 56.35
C GLY A 90 -4.05 22.81 57.71
N GLY A 91 -4.72 23.65 58.51
CA GLY A 91 -4.40 23.77 59.93
C GLY A 91 -4.68 22.44 60.63
N LYS A 92 -3.62 21.83 61.16
CA LYS A 92 -3.61 20.95 62.33
C LYS A 92 -2.31 21.19 63.07
#